data_AF-A0A101UE16-F1
#
_entry.id   AF-A0A101UE16-F1
#
_cell.length_a   1.000
_cell.length_b   1.000
_cell.length_c   1.000
_cell.angle_alpha   90.00
_cell.angle_beta   90.00
_cell.angle_gamma   90.00
#
_symmetry.space_group_name_H-M   'P 1'
#
loop_
_entity.id
_entity.type
_entity.pdbx_description
1 polymer ?
#
loop_
_entity_poly.entity_id
_entity_poly.type
_entity_poly.pdbx_seq_one_letter_code
_entity_poly.pdbx_strand_id
1 'polypeptide(L)'
;MDEEACLDRYGVHPAEADLDDIRRLLGAQIARERQAQGAGDTELMRLCCVQLFNAGGLDDVLLIWDAKTASMDADCSIDIQLLCGTGLAGTKAYLRSRRRPDAAAALRRLLVCEQAGDFEDFSVAGYSTRYAAYYAP
;
A
#
# COMPACT_ATOMS: atom_id res chain seq x y z
N MET A 1 16.85 7.51 -4.52
CA MET A 1 16.23 7.45 -3.20
C MET A 1 15.88 6.00 -2.99
N ASP A 2 16.49 5.42 -1.97
CA ASP A 2 16.25 4.09 -1.42
C ASP A 2 15.28 4.21 -0.22
N GLU A 3 15.00 3.08 0.42
CA GLU A 3 14.12 2.99 1.59
C GLU A 3 14.57 3.89 2.76
N GLU A 4 15.85 3.81 3.16
CA GLU A 4 16.41 4.58 4.28
C GLU A 4 16.28 6.09 4.05
N ALA A 5 16.69 6.58 2.88
CA ALA A 5 16.55 8.01 2.56
C ALA A 5 15.09 8.47 2.45
N CYS A 6 14.16 7.57 2.09
CA CYS A 6 12.73 7.86 2.07
C CYS A 6 12.16 7.95 3.49
N LEU A 7 12.56 7.01 4.36
CA LEU A 7 12.15 6.97 5.76
C LEU A 7 12.68 8.18 6.53
N ASP A 8 13.95 8.54 6.34
CA ASP A 8 14.56 9.72 6.97
C ASP A 8 13.85 11.01 6.56
N ARG A 9 13.44 11.09 5.30
CA ARG A 9 12.84 12.30 4.74
C ARG A 9 11.37 12.48 5.14
N TYR A 10 10.57 11.42 5.05
CA TYR A 10 9.12 11.51 5.18
C TYR A 10 8.58 10.82 6.44
N GLY A 11 9.40 10.00 7.10
CA GLY A 11 8.96 9.14 8.18
C GLY A 11 7.93 8.08 7.73
N VAL A 12 7.36 7.39 8.70
CA VAL A 12 6.25 6.44 8.48
C VAL A 12 4.91 7.17 8.31
N HIS A 13 4.82 8.38 8.84
CA HIS A 13 3.64 9.26 8.80
C HIS A 13 3.99 10.55 8.05
N PRO A 14 3.88 10.57 6.72
CA PRO A 14 4.24 11.74 5.92
C PRO A 14 3.27 12.91 6.15
N ALA A 15 3.74 14.12 5.89
CA ALA A 15 2.86 15.28 5.80
C ALA A 15 2.05 15.23 4.49
N GLU A 16 0.88 15.87 4.47
CA GLU A 16 0.01 15.91 3.28
C GLU A 16 0.73 16.48 2.04
N ALA A 17 1.60 17.47 2.25
CA ALA A 17 2.38 18.11 1.19
C ALA A 17 3.38 17.16 0.49
N ASP A 18 3.76 16.06 1.14
CA ASP A 18 4.75 15.10 0.62
C ASP A 18 4.09 13.91 -0.13
N LEU A 19 2.76 13.77 -0.05
CA LEU A 19 2.06 12.60 -0.60
C LEU A 19 2.21 12.45 -2.11
N ASP A 20 2.23 13.57 -2.85
CA ASP A 20 2.43 13.53 -4.30
C ASP A 20 3.84 13.03 -4.68
N ASP A 21 4.84 13.38 -3.89
CA ASP A 21 6.20 12.87 -4.08
C ASP A 21 6.29 11.36 -3.78
N ILE A 22 5.60 10.88 -2.74
CA ILE A 22 5.52 9.46 -2.39
C ILE A 22 4.78 8.67 -3.48
N ARG A 23 3.65 9.18 -3.99
CA ARG A 23 2.91 8.57 -5.11
C ARG A 23 3.78 8.43 -6.35
N ARG A 24 4.53 9.49 -6.68
CA ARG A 24 5.46 9.50 -7.81
C ARG A 24 6.61 8.51 -7.62
N LEU A 25 7.16 8.43 -6.41
CA LEU A 25 8.22 7.50 -6.07
C LEU A 25 7.74 6.05 -6.21
N LEU A 26 6.58 5.72 -5.64
CA LEU A 26 5.96 4.40 -5.74
C LEU A 26 5.68 4.04 -7.21
N GLY A 27 5.06 4.94 -7.98
CA GLY A 27 4.80 4.73 -9.39
C GLY A 27 6.06 4.43 -10.22
N ALA A 28 7.18 5.11 -9.92
CA ALA A 28 8.46 4.85 -10.58
C ALA A 28 9.02 3.46 -10.25
N GLN A 29 8.91 3.00 -9.00
CA GLN A 29 9.38 1.67 -8.62
C GLN A 29 8.51 0.55 -9.20
N ILE A 30 7.17 0.74 -9.20
CA ILE A 30 6.24 -0.18 -9.87
C ILE A 30 6.60 -0.36 -11.35
N ALA A 31 6.87 0.75 -12.05
CA ALA A 31 7.22 0.70 -13.47
C ALA A 31 8.50 -0.09 -13.73
N ARG A 32 9.52 0.06 -12.86
CA ARG A 32 10.77 -0.72 -12.94
C ARG A 32 10.53 -2.19 -12.68
N GLU A 33 9.80 -2.52 -11.62
CA GLU A 33 9.51 -3.90 -11.24
C GLU A 33 8.74 -4.66 -12.34
N ARG A 34 7.80 -3.97 -13.01
CA ARG A 34 7.06 -4.54 -14.16
C ARG A 34 7.92 -4.69 -15.41
N GLN A 35 8.97 -3.87 -15.56
CA GLN A 35 9.89 -3.97 -16.70
C GLN A 35 10.81 -5.18 -16.58
N ALA A 36 11.33 -5.42 -15.38
CA ALA A 36 12.13 -6.60 -15.05
C ALA A 36 11.98 -6.91 -13.57
N GLN A 37 11.67 -8.17 -13.24
CA GLN A 37 11.53 -8.61 -11.86
C GLN A 37 12.80 -8.28 -11.05
N GLY A 38 12.63 -7.68 -9.87
CA GLY A 38 13.70 -7.24 -9.00
C GLY A 38 14.40 -5.94 -9.43
N ALA A 39 13.94 -5.27 -10.49
CA ALA A 39 14.46 -3.95 -10.87
C ALA A 39 13.82 -2.81 -10.08
N GLY A 40 12.64 -3.04 -9.49
CA GLY A 40 12.06 -2.15 -8.49
C GLY A 40 12.59 -2.45 -7.11
N ASP A 41 12.68 -1.42 -6.28
CA ASP A 41 13.01 -1.59 -4.87
C ASP A 41 11.72 -1.95 -4.09
N THR A 42 11.49 -3.25 -3.87
CA THR A 42 10.29 -3.77 -3.20
C THR A 42 10.16 -3.27 -1.76
N GLU A 43 11.27 -3.05 -1.07
CA GLU A 43 11.27 -2.53 0.31
C GLU A 43 10.80 -1.07 0.32
N LEU A 44 11.36 -0.25 -0.58
CA LEU A 44 10.89 1.11 -0.77
C LEU A 44 9.42 1.17 -1.23
N MET A 45 8.99 0.25 -2.10
CA MET A 45 7.58 0.15 -2.50
C MET A 45 6.66 -0.11 -1.30
N ARG A 46 7.06 -1.04 -0.43
CA ARG A 46 6.34 -1.36 0.81
C ARG A 46 6.27 -0.16 1.75
N LEU A 47 7.38 0.54 1.97
CA LEU A 47 7.41 1.77 2.77
C LEU A 47 6.45 2.84 2.21
N CYS A 48 6.48 3.08 0.89
CA CYS A 48 5.55 4.03 0.26
C CYS A 48 4.08 3.60 0.48
N CYS A 49 3.77 2.31 0.37
CA CYS A 49 2.42 1.80 0.64
C CYS A 49 1.99 2.03 2.09
N VAL A 50 2.90 1.85 3.05
CA VAL A 50 2.66 2.14 4.47
C VAL A 50 2.39 3.63 4.70
N GLN A 51 3.18 4.50 4.09
CA GLN A 51 3.02 5.96 4.17
C GLN A 51 1.65 6.39 3.62
N LEU A 52 1.24 5.88 2.45
CA LEU A 52 -0.07 6.17 1.86
C LEU A 52 -1.23 5.57 2.67
N PHE A 53 -1.05 4.37 3.23
CA PHE A 53 -2.01 3.77 4.16
C PHE A 53 -2.23 4.68 5.39
N ASN A 54 -1.14 5.19 5.98
CA ASN A 54 -1.21 6.07 7.15
C ASN A 54 -1.82 7.44 6.83
N ALA A 55 -1.70 7.92 5.60
CA ALA A 55 -2.39 9.13 5.14
C ALA A 55 -3.90 8.90 4.94
N GLY A 56 -4.34 7.67 4.74
CA GLY A 56 -5.76 7.31 4.70
C GLY A 56 -6.51 7.85 3.47
N GLY A 57 -5.84 8.09 2.34
CA GLY A 57 -6.49 8.54 1.11
C GLY A 57 -7.16 7.39 0.35
N LEU A 58 -8.45 7.52 0.00
CA LEU A 58 -9.12 6.52 -0.87
C LEU A 58 -8.57 6.52 -2.30
N ASP A 59 -8.02 7.63 -2.76
CA ASP A 59 -7.45 7.73 -4.10
C ASP A 59 -6.15 6.90 -4.25
N ASP A 60 -5.51 6.56 -3.13
CA ASP A 60 -4.28 5.77 -3.11
C ASP A 60 -4.51 4.25 -3.17
N VAL A 61 -5.74 3.78 -2.92
CA VAL A 61 -6.09 2.35 -2.86
C VAL A 61 -5.64 1.60 -4.11
N LEU A 62 -5.88 2.17 -5.30
CA LEU A 62 -5.52 1.50 -6.55
C LEU A 62 -4.02 1.57 -6.85
N LEU A 63 -3.32 2.61 -6.35
CA LEU A 63 -1.86 2.68 -6.49
C LEU A 63 -1.18 1.65 -5.59
N ILE A 64 -1.66 1.48 -4.35
CA ILE A 64 -1.18 0.43 -3.44
C ILE A 64 -1.49 -0.96 -4.01
N TRP A 65 -2.68 -1.15 -4.60
CA TRP A 65 -3.00 -2.39 -5.32
C TRP A 65 -2.03 -2.66 -6.48
N ASP A 66 -1.76 -1.64 -7.30
CA ASP A 66 -0.82 -1.74 -8.42
C ASP A 66 0.59 -2.12 -7.97
N ALA A 67 1.01 -1.62 -6.80
CA ALA A 67 2.26 -1.99 -6.15
C ALA A 67 2.28 -3.45 -5.73
N LYS A 68 1.28 -3.87 -4.97
CA LYS A 68 1.15 -5.26 -4.48
C LYS A 68 1.17 -6.26 -5.63
N THR A 69 0.53 -5.95 -6.77
CA THR A 69 0.47 -6.88 -7.91
C THR A 69 1.55 -6.64 -8.96
N ALA A 70 2.62 -5.88 -8.65
CA ALA A 70 3.66 -5.59 -9.62
C ALA A 70 4.54 -6.80 -9.95
N SER A 71 4.80 -7.67 -8.96
CA SER A 71 5.54 -8.93 -9.10
C SER A 71 5.17 -9.90 -7.98
N MET A 72 5.70 -11.13 -8.02
CA MET A 72 5.52 -12.10 -6.95
C MET A 72 6.15 -11.62 -5.64
N ASP A 73 7.34 -11.01 -5.71
CA ASP A 73 8.05 -10.50 -4.54
C ASP A 73 7.27 -9.35 -3.87
N ALA A 74 6.69 -8.45 -4.68
CA ALA A 74 5.77 -7.42 -4.21
C ALA A 74 4.48 -8.00 -3.61
N ASP A 75 3.86 -9.03 -4.22
CA ASP A 75 2.62 -9.61 -3.68
C ASP A 75 2.84 -10.28 -2.33
N CYS A 76 4.01 -10.87 -2.11
CA CYS A 76 4.40 -11.45 -0.83
C CYS A 76 4.79 -10.38 0.22
N SER A 77 5.39 -9.27 -0.21
CA SER A 77 5.98 -8.28 0.72
C SER A 77 5.00 -7.18 1.14
N ILE A 78 4.02 -6.86 0.31
CA ILE A 78 3.06 -5.78 0.56
C ILE A 78 1.76 -6.38 1.10
N ASP A 79 1.45 -6.12 2.37
CA ASP A 79 0.26 -6.62 3.04
C ASP A 79 -1.03 -6.11 2.38
N ILE A 80 -2.02 -6.99 2.19
CA ILE A 80 -3.31 -6.62 1.58
C ILE A 80 -4.08 -5.59 2.42
N GLN A 81 -3.84 -5.56 3.73
CA GLN A 81 -4.43 -4.63 4.68
C GLN A 81 -3.99 -3.18 4.42
N LEU A 82 -2.86 -2.95 3.75
CA LEU A 82 -2.38 -1.61 3.38
C LEU A 82 -3.30 -0.89 2.39
N LEU A 83 -4.18 -1.60 1.68
CA LEU A 83 -5.22 -0.96 0.87
C LEU A 83 -6.27 -0.23 1.74
N CYS A 84 -6.36 -0.56 3.03
CA CYS A 84 -7.49 -0.23 3.88
C CYS A 84 -7.22 0.94 4.83
N GLY A 85 -6.52 1.99 4.38
CA GLY A 85 -6.16 3.15 5.22
C GLY A 85 -7.35 3.92 5.79
N THR A 86 -8.52 3.88 5.15
CA THR A 86 -9.80 4.40 5.68
C THR A 86 -10.65 3.35 6.41
N GLY A 87 -10.10 2.15 6.58
CA GLY A 87 -10.81 0.96 7.04
C GLY A 87 -11.33 0.08 5.89
N LEU A 88 -11.57 -1.19 6.20
CA LEU A 88 -11.97 -2.21 5.24
C LEU A 88 -13.32 -1.91 4.59
N ALA A 89 -14.31 -1.47 5.37
CA ALA A 89 -15.65 -1.18 4.87
C ALA A 89 -15.66 -0.01 3.86
N GLY A 90 -14.99 1.10 4.18
CA GLY A 90 -14.86 2.26 3.30
C GLY A 90 -14.13 1.91 2.00
N THR A 91 -13.05 1.15 2.10
CA THR A 91 -12.26 0.67 0.96
C THR A 91 -13.08 -0.23 0.04
N LYS A 92 -13.86 -1.18 0.57
CA LYS A 92 -14.76 -2.03 -0.23
C LYS A 92 -15.84 -1.20 -0.93
N ALA A 93 -16.42 -0.20 -0.26
CA ALA A 93 -17.42 0.68 -0.86
C ALA A 93 -16.83 1.51 -2.00
N TYR A 94 -15.64 2.07 -1.78
CA TYR A 94 -14.87 2.78 -2.80
C TYR A 94 -14.63 1.91 -4.03
N LEU A 95 -14.06 0.72 -3.87
CA LEU A 95 -13.76 -0.18 -4.98
C LEU A 95 -15.01 -0.60 -5.76
N ARG A 96 -16.14 -0.82 -5.09
CA ARG A 96 -17.43 -1.12 -5.76
C ARG A 96 -17.92 0.04 -6.63
N SER A 97 -17.67 1.28 -6.22
CA SER A 97 -18.08 2.46 -6.99
C SER A 97 -17.21 2.68 -8.24
N ARG A 98 -15.99 2.13 -8.27
CA ARG A 98 -15.07 2.26 -9.41
C ARG A 98 -15.41 1.21 -10.47
N ARG A 99 -15.84 1.64 -11.65
CA ARG A 99 -16.12 0.77 -12.80
C ARG A 99 -14.84 0.43 -13.57
N ARG A 100 -13.83 -0.12 -12.89
CA ARG A 100 -12.54 -0.50 -13.48
C ARG A 100 -12.19 -1.97 -13.19
N PRO A 101 -11.52 -2.68 -14.11
CA PRO A 101 -11.12 -4.07 -13.89
C PRO A 101 -10.19 -4.28 -12.70
N ASP A 102 -9.24 -3.36 -12.49
CA ASP A 102 -8.31 -3.37 -11.35
C ASP A 102 -9.05 -3.24 -10.01
N ALA A 103 -10.02 -2.33 -9.90
CA ALA A 103 -10.83 -2.16 -8.71
C ALA A 103 -11.65 -3.41 -8.38
N ALA A 104 -12.19 -4.08 -9.41
CA ALA A 104 -12.89 -5.35 -9.23
C ALA A 104 -11.93 -6.48 -8.78
N ALA A 105 -10.69 -6.50 -9.27
CA ALA A 105 -9.68 -7.47 -8.86
C ALA A 105 -9.25 -7.24 -7.40
N ALA A 106 -8.95 -6.00 -7.02
CA ALA A 106 -8.62 -5.62 -5.65
C ALA A 106 -9.74 -5.99 -4.68
N LEU A 107 -11.00 -5.66 -5.04
CA LEU A 107 -12.17 -5.99 -4.22
C LEU A 107 -12.31 -7.50 -4.04
N ARG A 108 -12.12 -8.29 -5.11
CA ARG A 108 -12.19 -9.75 -5.02
C ARG A 108 -11.12 -10.30 -4.08
N ARG A 109 -9.87 -9.80 -4.16
CA ARG A 109 -8.78 -10.20 -3.27
C ARG A 109 -9.10 -9.89 -1.82
N LEU A 110 -9.61 -8.68 -1.54
CA LEU A 110 -10.05 -8.29 -0.20
C LEU A 110 -11.13 -9.23 0.36
N LEU A 111 -12.13 -9.58 -0.45
CA LEU A 111 -13.20 -10.49 -0.02
C LEU A 111 -12.69 -11.90 0.29
N VAL A 112 -11.73 -12.41 -0.49
CA VAL A 112 -11.11 -13.72 -0.22
C VAL A 112 -10.30 -13.68 1.07
N CYS A 113 -9.46 -12.66 1.26
CA CYS A 113 -8.65 -12.47 2.47
C CYS A 113 -9.53 -12.28 3.72
N GLU A 114 -10.62 -11.50 3.61
CA GLU A 114 -11.58 -11.32 4.70
C GLU A 114 -12.23 -12.66 5.09
N GLN A 115 -12.61 -13.50 4.12
CA GLN A 115 -13.16 -14.83 4.41
C GLN A 115 -12.13 -15.80 5.00
N ALA A 116 -10.84 -15.61 4.71
CA ALA A 116 -9.75 -16.43 5.23
C ALA A 116 -9.32 -16.02 6.65
N GLY A 117 -9.86 -14.93 7.21
CA GLY A 117 -9.50 -14.43 8.54
C GLY A 117 -8.37 -13.40 8.55
N ASP A 118 -7.83 -13.00 7.39
CA ASP A 118 -6.71 -12.04 7.31
C ASP A 118 -7.05 -10.66 7.89
N PHE A 119 -8.32 -10.35 8.07
CA PHE A 119 -8.82 -9.10 8.65
C PHE A 119 -9.38 -9.27 10.06
N GLU A 120 -9.21 -10.42 10.70
CA GLU A 120 -9.49 -10.58 12.13
C GLU A 120 -8.65 -9.59 12.94
N ASP A 121 -9.29 -8.88 13.86
CA ASP A 121 -8.71 -7.79 14.67
C ASP A 121 -8.06 -6.64 13.86
N PHE A 122 -8.31 -6.56 12.55
CA PHE A 122 -7.79 -5.48 11.73
C PHE A 122 -8.34 -4.12 12.21
N SER A 123 -7.41 -3.22 12.51
CA SER A 123 -7.68 -1.81 12.73
C SER A 123 -6.60 -0.96 12.07
N VAL A 124 -7.00 0.19 11.55
CA VAL A 124 -6.06 1.14 10.93
C VAL A 124 -4.99 1.56 11.95
N ALA A 125 -5.41 1.92 13.17
CA ALA A 125 -4.50 2.32 14.23
C ALA A 125 -3.53 1.20 14.64
N GLY A 126 -4.01 -0.05 14.72
CA GLY A 126 -3.17 -1.20 15.07
C GLY A 126 -2.10 -1.49 14.02
N TYR A 127 -2.47 -1.51 12.74
CA TYR A 127 -1.52 -1.68 11.64
C TYR A 127 -0.54 -0.50 11.53
N SER A 128 -1.04 0.72 11.70
CA SER A 128 -0.21 1.93 11.71
C SER A 128 0.86 1.86 12.81
N THR A 129 0.46 1.48 14.04
CA THR A 129 1.37 1.28 15.17
C THR A 129 2.38 0.17 14.91
N ARG A 130 1.94 -0.95 14.33
CA ARG A 130 2.81 -2.08 13.99
C ARG A 130 3.92 -1.67 13.01
N TYR A 131 3.58 -0.93 11.95
CA TYR A 131 4.58 -0.46 11.00
C TYR A 131 5.46 0.65 11.56
N ALA A 132 4.94 1.54 12.40
CA ALA A 132 5.76 2.51 13.11
C ALA A 132 6.81 1.84 13.99
N ALA A 133 6.48 0.73 14.66
CA ALA A 133 7.43 -0.06 15.43
C ALA A 133 8.41 -0.85 14.54
N TYR A 134 7.96 -1.34 13.37
CA TYR A 134 8.79 -2.07 12.42
C TYR A 134 9.90 -1.20 11.81
N TYR A 135 9.59 0.05 11.47
CA TYR A 135 10.53 1.03 10.92
C TYR A 135 11.19 1.91 12.00
N ALA A 136 11.04 1.57 13.28
CA ALA A 136 11.78 2.23 14.33
C ALA A 136 13.29 1.88 14.20
N PRO A 137 14.20 2.85 14.44
CA PRO A 137 15.64 2.62 14.41
C PRO A 137 16.14 1.71 15.55
#